data_AF-A0A920U3S8-F1
#
_entry.id   AF-A0A920U3S8-F1
#
_cell.length_a   1.000
_cell.length_b   1.000
_cell.length_c   1.000
_cell.angle_alpha   90.00
_cell.angle_beta   90.00
_cell.angle_gamma   90.00
#
_symmetry.space_group_name_H-M   'P 1'
#
loop_
_entity.id
_entity.type
_entity.pdbx_description
1 polymer ?
#
loop_
_entity_poly.entity_id
_entity_poly.type
_entity_poly.pdbx_seq_one_letter_code
_entity_poly.pdbx_strand_id
1 'polypeptide(L)'
;MGYRLQPIYRCHLYRQRLLDRKTKELLQVAVEAGLKADVDQIPGSIHVAIQEGASPMEVLEAMQCVIMPMGALAYRRGLQAWSAETGIGLDK
;
A
#
# COMPACT_ATOMS: atom_id res chain seq x y z
N MET A 1 -19.03 -2.00 4.52
CA MET A 1 -19.20 -3.32 3.89
C MET A 1 -17.91 -3.55 3.12
N GLY A 2 -16.87 -3.97 3.85
CA GLY A 2 -15.49 -3.88 3.39
C GLY A 2 -15.21 -4.91 2.31
N TYR A 3 -14.80 -4.46 1.12
CA TYR A 3 -14.28 -5.35 0.09
C TYR A 3 -12.91 -5.87 0.54
N ARG A 4 -12.90 -6.87 1.44
CA ARG A 4 -11.75 -7.73 1.67
C ARG A 4 -11.39 -8.34 0.31
N LEU A 5 -10.23 -7.96 -0.25
CA LEU A 5 -9.71 -8.56 -1.48
C LEU A 5 -9.97 -10.07 -1.46
N GLN A 6 -10.65 -10.56 -2.50
CA GLN A 6 -11.06 -11.96 -2.55
C GLN A 6 -9.82 -12.86 -2.40
N PRO A 7 -9.92 -14.02 -1.72
CA PRO A 7 -8.80 -14.93 -1.44
C PRO A 7 -7.92 -15.26 -2.66
N ILE A 8 -8.52 -15.19 -3.85
CA ILE A 8 -7.95 -15.47 -5.16
C ILE A 8 -6.72 -14.59 -5.47
N TYR A 9 -6.74 -13.30 -5.10
CA TYR A 9 -5.64 -12.36 -5.42
C TYR A 9 -4.42 -12.55 -4.51
N ARG A 10 -4.64 -12.91 -3.24
CA ARG A 10 -3.56 -13.19 -2.29
C ARG A 10 -2.71 -14.40 -2.70
N CYS A 11 -3.32 -15.44 -3.27
CA CYS A 11 -2.60 -16.64 -3.70
C CYS A 11 -1.51 -16.38 -4.75
N HIS A 12 -1.68 -15.38 -5.63
CA HIS A 12 -0.65 -15.03 -6.63
C HIS A 12 0.49 -14.21 -6.02
N LEU A 13 0.20 -13.41 -4.98
CA LEU A 13 1.19 -12.64 -4.23
C LEU A 13 2.10 -13.57 -3.38
N TYR A 14 1.53 -14.61 -2.76
CA TYR A 14 2.30 -15.56 -1.93
C TYR A 14 3.18 -16.52 -2.74
N ARG A 15 2.89 -16.75 -4.02
CA ARG A 15 3.74 -17.60 -4.86
C ARG A 15 4.98 -16.84 -5.34
N GLN A 16 6.12 -17.15 -4.74
CA GLN A 16 7.40 -16.56 -5.10
C GLN A 16 7.81 -17.00 -6.51
N ARG A 17 8.06 -16.03 -7.41
CA ARG A 17 8.58 -16.23 -8.76
C ARG A 17 9.79 -15.30 -8.94
N LEU A 18 9.77 -14.42 -9.93
CA LEU A 18 10.85 -13.44 -10.17
C LEU A 18 10.80 -12.26 -9.20
N LEU A 19 9.60 -11.73 -8.89
CA LEU A 19 9.45 -10.61 -7.98
C LEU A 19 9.46 -11.09 -6.53
N ASP A 20 10.34 -10.50 -5.71
CA ASP A 20 10.36 -10.69 -4.26
C ASP A 20 9.05 -10.23 -3.58
N ARG A 21 8.90 -10.70 -2.36
CA ARG A 21 7.70 -10.51 -1.56
C ARG A 21 7.48 -9.03 -1.24
N LYS A 22 8.54 -8.34 -0.83
CA LYS A 22 8.56 -6.88 -0.61
C LYS A 22 8.06 -6.10 -1.83
N THR A 23 8.60 -6.37 -3.01
CA THR A 23 8.26 -5.69 -4.27
C THR A 23 6.79 -5.88 -4.61
N LYS A 24 6.26 -7.09 -4.41
CA LYS A 24 4.84 -7.39 -4.64
C LYS A 24 3.93 -6.62 -3.69
N GLU A 25 4.28 -6.51 -2.41
CA GLU A 25 3.48 -5.79 -1.43
C GLU A 25 3.55 -4.27 -1.67
N LEU A 26 4.71 -3.73 -2.09
CA LEU A 26 4.82 -2.34 -2.54
C LEU A 26 3.90 -2.02 -3.74
N LEU A 27 3.85 -2.92 -4.73
CA LEU A 27 2.92 -2.80 -5.86
C LEU A 27 1.46 -2.88 -5.41
N GLN A 28 1.17 -3.76 -4.45
CA GLN A 28 -0.18 -3.91 -3.89
C GLN A 28 -0.63 -2.62 -3.20
N VAL A 29 0.22 -2.01 -2.36
CA VAL A 29 -0.06 -0.71 -1.74
C VAL A 29 -0.31 0.37 -2.79
N ALA A 30 0.53 0.47 -3.81
CA ALA A 30 0.38 1.46 -4.88
C ALA A 30 -0.96 1.31 -5.63
N VAL A 31 -1.35 0.06 -5.96
CA VAL A 31 -2.61 -0.22 -6.63
C VAL A 31 -3.82 0.07 -5.73
N GLU A 32 -3.78 -0.33 -4.46
CA GLU A 32 -4.88 -0.06 -3.52
C GLU A 32 -5.07 1.43 -3.25
N ALA A 33 -3.98 2.17 -3.09
CA ALA A 33 -4.01 3.63 -2.99
C ALA A 33 -4.60 4.26 -4.26
N GLY A 34 -4.18 3.80 -5.44
CA GLY A 34 -4.66 4.28 -6.73
C GLY A 34 -6.15 4.00 -7.00
N LEU A 35 -6.63 2.81 -6.63
CA LEU A 35 -8.01 2.37 -6.87
C LEU A 35 -9.01 2.88 -5.83
N LYS A 36 -8.55 3.65 -4.82
CA LYS A 36 -9.38 4.11 -3.69
C LYS A 36 -10.01 2.93 -2.94
N ALA A 37 -9.21 1.90 -2.67
CA ALA A 37 -9.63 0.77 -1.86
C ALA A 37 -10.19 1.25 -0.50
N ASP A 38 -11.09 0.46 0.11
CA ASP A 38 -11.71 0.78 1.41
C ASP A 38 -10.65 1.18 2.45
N VAL A 39 -11.03 2.06 3.39
CA VAL A 39 -10.14 2.69 4.38
C VAL A 39 -9.30 1.69 5.18
N ASP A 40 -9.79 0.46 5.35
CA ASP A 40 -9.11 -0.62 6.10
C ASP A 40 -8.10 -1.43 5.25
N GLN A 41 -8.09 -1.27 3.92
CA GLN A 41 -7.22 -2.07 3.03
C GLN A 41 -5.80 -1.52 2.98
N ILE A 42 -5.67 -0.20 2.78
CA ILE A 42 -4.37 0.47 2.64
C ILE A 42 -3.50 0.28 3.90
N PRO A 43 -4.00 0.49 5.14
CA PRO A 43 -3.21 0.25 6.34
C PRO A 43 -2.72 -1.20 6.45
N GLY A 44 -3.59 -2.17 6.12
CA GLY A 44 -3.25 -3.59 6.15
C GLY A 44 -2.12 -3.96 5.18
N SER A 45 -2.13 -3.41 3.97
CA SER A 45 -1.07 -3.66 2.98
C SER A 45 0.24 -2.96 3.33
N ILE A 46 0.17 -1.75 3.90
CA ILE A 46 1.36 -1.05 4.42
C ILE A 46 2.01 -1.87 5.54
N HIS A 47 1.21 -2.38 6.48
CA HIS A 47 1.69 -3.24 7.56
C HIS A 47 2.41 -4.49 7.04
N VAL A 48 1.82 -5.19 6.06
CA VAL A 48 2.41 -6.39 5.46
C VAL A 48 3.70 -6.04 4.69
N ALA A 49 3.72 -4.94 3.94
CA ALA A 49 4.94 -4.51 3.24
C ALA A 49 6.11 -4.25 4.21
N ILE A 50 5.83 -3.63 5.36
CA ILE A 50 6.84 -3.39 6.41
C ILE A 50 7.32 -4.70 7.02
N GLN A 51 6.42 -5.65 7.31
CA GLN A 51 6.80 -6.99 7.81
C GLN A 51 7.71 -7.74 6.84
N GLU A 52 7.54 -7.52 5.53
CA GLU A 52 8.34 -8.13 4.47
C GLU A 52 9.65 -7.35 4.18
N GLY A 53 9.96 -6.32 4.98
CA GLY A 53 11.23 -5.58 4.91
C GLY A 53 11.21 -4.32 4.04
N ALA A 54 10.02 -3.81 3.69
CA ALA A 54 9.92 -2.46 3.15
C ALA A 54 10.16 -1.42 4.24
N SER A 55 10.94 -0.39 3.93
CA SER A 55 11.01 0.81 4.76
C SER A 55 9.75 1.66 4.56
N PRO A 56 9.36 2.47 5.56
CA PRO A 56 8.30 3.46 5.41
C PRO A 56 8.46 4.35 4.17
N MET A 57 9.69 4.74 3.84
CA MET A 57 9.97 5.59 2.68
C MET A 57 9.73 4.88 1.35
N GLU A 58 10.09 3.60 1.23
CA GLU A 58 9.80 2.83 0.01
C GLU A 58 8.29 2.69 -0.24
N VAL A 59 7.50 2.57 0.84
CA VAL A 59 6.03 2.57 0.75
C VAL A 59 5.51 3.91 0.25
N LEU A 60 6.06 5.02 0.76
CA LEU A 60 5.70 6.36 0.32
C LEU A 60 6.07 6.58 -1.16
N GLU A 61 7.29 6.21 -1.56
CA GLU A 61 7.76 6.32 -2.94
C GLU A 61 6.90 5.48 -3.90
N ALA A 62 6.50 4.26 -3.51
CA ALA A 62 5.62 3.42 -4.32
C ALA A 62 4.26 4.10 -4.59
N MET A 63 3.67 4.78 -3.60
CA MET A 63 2.46 5.58 -3.82
C MET A 63 2.75 6.81 -4.69
N GLN A 64 3.93 7.43 -4.55
CA GLN A 64 4.33 8.59 -5.35
C GLN A 64 4.45 8.26 -6.85
N CYS A 65 4.94 7.06 -7.18
CA CYS A 65 5.04 6.58 -8.56
C CYS A 65 3.70 6.55 -9.30
N VAL A 66 2.58 6.48 -8.57
CA VAL A 66 1.23 6.41 -9.13
C VAL A 66 0.38 7.65 -8.83
N ILE A 67 0.97 8.76 -8.36
CA ILE A 67 0.22 10.00 -8.06
C ILE A 67 -0.57 10.50 -9.26
N MET A 68 0.03 10.51 -10.45
CA MET A 68 -0.60 10.99 -11.69
C MET A 68 -1.92 10.27 -12.00
N PRO A 69 -1.96 8.92 -12.08
CA PRO A 69 -3.21 8.19 -12.30
C PRO A 69 -4.14 8.15 -11.07
N MET A 70 -3.62 8.22 -9.85
CA MET A 70 -4.39 8.17 -8.60
C MET A 70 -5.16 9.47 -8.30
N GLY A 71 -4.54 10.62 -8.60
CA GLY A 71 -5.03 11.94 -8.25
C GLY A 71 -4.78 12.35 -6.78
N ALA A 72 -4.74 13.66 -6.54
CA ALA A 72 -4.29 14.24 -5.26
C ALA A 72 -5.15 13.83 -4.05
N LEU A 73 -6.46 13.64 -4.21
CA LEU A 73 -7.35 13.28 -3.10
C LEU A 73 -7.09 11.85 -2.60
N ALA A 74 -6.88 10.90 -3.51
CA ALA A 74 -6.57 9.53 -3.15
C ALA A 74 -5.15 9.44 -2.55
N TYR A 75 -4.19 10.19 -3.10
CA TYR A 75 -2.85 10.30 -2.51
C TYR A 75 -2.88 10.79 -1.05
N ARG A 76 -3.63 11.85 -0.77
CA ARG A 76 -3.75 12.39 0.60
C ARG A 76 -4.30 11.38 1.59
N ARG A 77 -5.26 10.54 1.18
CA ARG A 77 -5.80 9.47 2.02
C ARG A 77 -4.78 8.37 2.26
N GLY A 78 -4.05 7.96 1.22
CA GLY A 78 -2.93 7.02 1.35
C GLY A 78 -1.85 7.55 2.29
N LEU A 79 -1.55 8.84 2.20
CA LEU A 79 -0.56 9.51 3.06
C LEU A 79 -1.00 9.56 4.53
N GLN A 80 -2.30 9.75 4.80
CA GLN A 80 -2.86 9.67 6.15
C GLN A 80 -2.74 8.25 6.72
N ALA A 81 -3.09 7.23 5.94
CA ALA A 81 -2.95 5.83 6.34
C ALA A 81 -1.47 5.47 6.60
N TRP A 82 -0.56 5.91 5.73
CA TRP A 82 0.87 5.72 5.88
C TRP A 82 1.42 6.39 7.14
N SER A 83 1.02 7.63 7.43
CA SER A 83 1.47 8.34 8.62
C SER A 83 0.97 7.66 9.90
N ALA A 84 -0.28 7.17 9.90
CA ALA A 84 -0.85 6.43 11.01
C ALA A 84 -0.14 5.10 11.29
N GLU A 85 0.21 4.34 10.25
CA GLU A 85 0.89 3.04 10.39
C GLU A 85 2.37 3.15 10.77
N THR A 86 3.05 4.17 10.24
CA THR A 86 4.51 4.33 10.43
C THR A 86 4.85 5.16 11.66
N GLY A 87 3.90 5.92 12.20
CA GLY A 87 4.14 6.92 13.24
C GLY A 87 5.01 8.09 12.78
N ILE A 88 5.35 8.16 11.49
CA ILE A 88 6.09 9.26 10.90
C ILE A 88 5.06 10.35 10.57
N GLY A 89 4.99 11.34 11.45
CA GLY A 89 4.09 12.47 11.32
C GLY A 89 4.53 13.42 10.20
N LEU A 90 3.54 13.91 9.42
CA LEU A 90 3.60 15.26 8.87
C LEU A 90 3.27 16.23 10.00
N ASP A 91 4.13 16.32 11.01
CA ASP A 91 3.90 17.28 12.10
C ASP A 91 4.19 18.71 11.60
N LYS A 92 3.06 19.39 11.35
CA LYS A 92 2.80 20.81 11.01
C LYS A 92 2.80 21.19 9.54
#